data_AF-A0A1Q7IZD4-F1
#
_entry.id   AF-A0A1Q7IZD4-F1
#
_cell.length_a   1.000
_cell.length_b   1.000
_cell.length_c   1.000
_cell.angle_alpha   90.00
_cell.angle_beta   90.00
_cell.angle_gamma   90.00
#
_symmetry.space_group_name_H-M   'P 1'
#
loop_
_entity.id
_entity.type
_entity.pdbx_description
1 polymer ?
#
loop_
_entity_poly.entity_id
_entity_poly.type
_entity_poly.pdbx_seq_one_letter_code
_entity_poly.pdbx_strand_id
1 'polypeptide(L)' 'MRDVYDRRPPPPDWERPDSLITREVDWSNGYLATPFCPQDVRHWDWFYPGTEPTQSCPVHTPFGIGVSP' A
#
# COMPACT_ATOMS: atom_id res chain seq x y z
N MET A 1 0.57 10.04 -32.06
CA MET A 1 0.01 9.74 -30.71
C MET A 1 -0.30 10.99 -29.91
N ARG A 2 0.46 12.10 -30.02
CA ARG A 2 0.15 13.36 -29.32
C ARG A 2 -1.21 13.96 -29.74
N ASP A 3 -1.47 13.90 -31.04
CA ASP A 3 -2.72 14.29 -31.71
C ASP A 3 -3.99 13.63 -31.15
N VAL A 4 -3.88 12.41 -30.61
CA VAL A 4 -4.99 11.68 -29.97
C VAL A 4 -5.31 12.25 -28.60
N TYR A 5 -4.29 12.62 -27.81
CA TYR A 5 -4.48 13.22 -26.49
C TYR A 5 -4.93 14.67 -26.59
N ASP A 6 -4.44 15.42 -27.59
CA ASP A 6 -4.79 16.84 -27.78
C ASP A 6 -6.27 17.04 -28.14
N ARG A 7 -6.92 16.03 -28.74
CA ARG A 7 -8.30 16.11 -29.24
C ARG A 7 -9.31 15.39 -28.35
N ARG A 8 -8.87 14.54 -27.42
CA ARG A 8 -9.76 13.76 -26.56
C ARG A 8 -10.00 14.53 -25.26
N PRO A 9 -11.26 14.76 -24.85
CA PRO A 9 -11.53 15.32 -23.53
C PRO A 9 -11.00 14.38 -22.45
N PRO A 10 -10.63 14.91 -21.26
CA PRO A 10 -10.26 14.07 -20.12
C PRO A 10 -11.32 13.01 -19.86
N PRO A 11 -10.95 11.75 -19.58
CA PRO A 11 -11.90 10.77 -19.13
C PRO A 11 -12.57 11.24 -17.84
N PRO A 12 -13.78 10.75 -17.53
CA PRO A 12 -14.37 10.94 -16.21
C PRO A 12 -13.47 10.32 -15.14
N ASP A 13 -13.68 10.72 -13.89
CA ASP A 13 -13.01 10.11 -12.74
C ASP A 13 -13.26 8.61 -12.72
N TRP A 14 -12.22 7.85 -12.41
CA TRP A 14 -12.38 6.41 -12.19
C TRP A 14 -13.10 6.17 -10.88
N GLU A 15 -14.23 5.48 -10.97
CA GLU A 15 -14.93 5.00 -9.79
C GLU A 15 -14.06 3.96 -9.07
N ARG A 16 -13.84 4.19 -7.78
CA ARG A 16 -13.20 3.22 -6.91
C ARG A 16 -14.18 2.06 -6.69
N PRO A 17 -13.77 0.79 -6.85
CA PRO A 17 -14.60 -0.34 -6.50
C PRO A 17 -14.95 -0.34 -5.00
N ASP A 18 -16.23 -0.54 -4.67
CA ASP A 18 -16.73 -0.60 -3.28
C ASP A 18 -16.17 -1.78 -2.48
N SER A 19 -15.67 -2.82 -3.17
CA SER A 19 -15.14 -4.03 -2.53
C SER A 19 -13.76 -3.84 -1.92
N LEU A 20 -13.07 -2.72 -2.19
CA LEU A 20 -11.72 -2.51 -1.67
C LEU A 20 -11.73 -2.37 -0.14
N ILE A 21 -10.79 -3.05 0.50
CA ILE A 21 -10.52 -2.94 1.93
C ILE A 21 -9.21 -2.21 2.17
N THR A 22 -9.05 -1.64 3.36
CA THR A 22 -7.78 -0.99 3.75
C THR A 22 -7.01 -1.80 4.76
N ARG A 23 -5.68 -1.77 4.65
CA ARG A 23 -4.74 -2.25 5.66
C ARG A 23 -3.61 -1.26 5.81
N GLU A 24 -3.11 -1.13 7.04
CA GLU A 24 -1.89 -0.39 7.30
C GLU A 24 -0.70 -1.32 7.05
N VAL A 25 0.18 -0.92 6.15
CA VAL A 25 1.33 -1.70 5.69
C VAL A 25 2.61 -0.93 5.87
N ASP A 26 3.72 -1.66 5.94
CA ASP A 26 5.05 -1.12 5.78
C ASP A 26 5.39 -1.10 4.28
N TRP A 27 5.37 0.08 3.64
CA TRP A 27 5.53 0.17 2.18
C TRP A 27 6.93 -0.24 1.69
N SER A 28 7.91 -0.37 2.60
CA SER A 28 9.26 -0.81 2.25
C SER A 28 9.37 -2.32 2.03
N ASN A 29 8.44 -3.11 2.58
CA ASN A 29 8.50 -4.58 2.53
C ASN A 29 7.13 -5.27 2.28
N GLY A 30 6.02 -4.53 2.29
CA GLY A 30 4.69 -5.01 1.94
C GLY A 30 3.96 -5.81 3.03
N TYR A 31 4.52 -5.91 4.24
CA TYR A 31 3.88 -6.61 5.36
C TYR A 31 2.92 -5.70 6.13
N LEU A 32 2.06 -6.29 6.96
CA LEU A 32 1.21 -5.52 7.88
C LEU A 32 2.10 -4.72 8.84
N ALA A 33 1.87 -3.41 8.90
CA ALA A 33 2.58 -2.54 9.82
C ALA A 33 2.33 -2.95 11.26
N THR A 34 3.36 -2.80 12.10
CA THR A 34 3.26 -2.96 13.55
C THR A 34 3.52 -1.62 14.23
N PRO A 35 3.24 -1.47 15.54
CA PRO A 35 3.60 -0.27 16.28
C PRO A 35 5.11 0.03 16.32
N PHE A 36 5.94 -0.95 15.94
CA PHE A 36 7.40 -0.79 15.89
C PHE A 36 7.88 -0.29 14.53
N CYS A 37 7.05 -0.35 13.48
CA CYS A 37 7.36 0.26 12.19
C CYS A 37 7.50 1.78 12.35
N PRO A 38 8.58 2.38 11.81
CA PRO A 38 8.71 3.83 11.71
C PRO A 38 7.48 4.46 11.04
N GLN A 39 7.07 5.64 11.51
CA GLN A 39 5.83 6.27 11.04
C GLN A 39 5.87 6.67 9.56
N ASP A 40 7.06 6.98 9.05
CA ASP A 40 7.32 7.34 7.65
C ASP A 40 7.24 6.14 6.69
N VAL A 41 7.35 4.91 7.19
CA VAL A 41 7.15 3.69 6.39
C VAL A 41 5.76 3.08 6.56
N ARG A 42 4.94 3.60 7.46
CA ARG A 42 3.55 3.14 7.65
C ARG A 42 2.62 3.87 6.68
N HIS A 43 1.93 3.11 5.84
CA HIS A 43 0.98 3.65 4.87
C HIS A 43 -0.33 2.84 4.85
N TRP A 44 -1.46 3.50 4.58
CA TRP A 44 -2.74 2.83 4.35
C TRP A 44 -2.92 2.51 2.88
N ASP A 45 -2.91 1.24 2.54
CA ASP A 45 -3.14 0.76 1.17
C ASP A 45 -4.51 0.11 1.00
N TRP A 46 -4.93 0.06 -0.26
CA TRP A 46 -6.18 -0.53 -0.71
C TRP A 46 -5.93 -1.89 -1.35
N PHE A 47 -6.74 -2.88 -0.97
CA PHE A 47 -6.61 -4.26 -1.44
C PHE A 47 -7.96 -4.77 -1.91
N TYR A 48 -7.95 -5.62 -2.93
CA TYR A 48 -9.10 -6.49 -3.17
C TYR A 48 -9.18 -7.50 -2.02
N PRO A 49 -10.40 -7.87 -1.56
CA PRO A 49 -10.54 -8.84 -0.49
C PRO A 49 -9.82 -10.17 -0.81
N GLY A 50 -8.98 -10.64 0.11
CA GLY A 50 -8.18 -11.85 -0.06
C GLY A 50 -6.82 -11.63 -0.71
N THR A 51 -6.47 -10.38 -1.05
CA THR A 51 -5.15 -10.01 -1.60
C THR A 51 -4.30 -9.20 -0.62
N GLU A 52 -4.87 -8.82 0.52
CA GLU A 52 -4.15 -8.08 1.55
C GLU A 52 -3.06 -8.93 2.23
N PRO A 53 -1.96 -8.30 2.69
CA PRO A 53 -0.97 -9.01 3.48
C PRO A 53 -1.60 -9.51 4.79
N THR A 54 -1.25 -10.74 5.16
CA THR A 54 -1.74 -11.39 6.38
C THR A 54 -0.67 -11.56 7.44
N GLN A 55 0.59 -11.32 7.09
CA GLN A 55 1.74 -11.45 7.99
C GLN A 55 2.18 -10.09 8.52
N SER A 56 2.53 -10.03 9.81
CA SER A 56 3.08 -8.83 10.44
C SER A 56 4.51 -8.58 9.96
N CYS A 57 4.89 -7.29 9.89
CA CYS A 57 6.26 -6.88 9.54
C CYS A 57 7.30 -7.58 10.43
N PRO A 58 8.21 -8.38 9.85
CA PRO A 58 9.25 -9.09 10.60
C PRO A 58 10.50 -8.22 10.82
N VAL A 59 10.60 -7.06 10.15
CA VAL A 59 11.76 -6.18 10.18
C VAL A 59 11.73 -5.28 11.40
N HIS A 60 10.59 -4.67 11.71
CA HIS A 60 10.48 -3.75 12.83
C HIS A 60 9.95 -4.46 14.06
N THR A 61 10.84 -4.77 15.00
CA THR A 61 10.54 -5.53 16.23
C THR A 61 10.88 -4.71 17.48
N PRO A 62 10.23 -4.98 18.64
CA PRO A 62 10.45 -4.21 19.87
C PRO A 62 11.90 -4.19 20.35
N PHE A 63 12.69 -5.20 19.97
CA PHE A 63 14.07 -5.36 20.42
C PHE A 63 15.11 -5.00 19.33
N GLY A 64 14.67 -4.46 18.18
CA GLY A 64 15.56 -4.09 17.08
C GLY A 64 16.27 -5.28 16.43
N ILE A 65 15.86 -6.53 16.71
CA ILE A 65 16.40 -7.76 16.11
C ILE A 65 15.67 -8.05 14.78
N GLY A 66 15.37 -6.99 14.03
CA GLY A 66 15.00 -7.09 12.64
C GLY A 66 16.23 -7.45 11.83
N VAL A 67 16.10 -8.34 10.86
CA VAL A 67 17.16 -8.55 9.87
C VAL A 67 17.52 -7.21 9.26
N SER A 68 18.69 -6.68 9.62
CA SER A 68 19.34 -5.63 8.84
C SER A 68 19.68 -6.23 7.47
N PRO A 69 19.61 -5.44 6.38
CA PRO A 69 19.80 -5.95 5.02
C PRO A 69 21.14 -6.66 4.83
#